data_AF-A0A937DNZ2-F1
#
_entry.id   AF-A0A937DNZ2-F1
#
_cell.length_a   1.000
_cell.length_b   1.000
_cell.length_c   1.000
_cell.angle_alpha   90.00
_cell.angle_beta   90.00
_cell.angle_gamma   90.00
#
_symmetry.space_group_name_H-M   'P 1'
#
loop_
_entity.id
_entity.type
_entity.pdbx_description
1 polymer ?
#
loop_
_entity_poly.entity_id
_entity_poly.type
_entity_poly.pdbx_seq_one_letter_code
_entity_poly.pdbx_strand_id
1 'polypeptide(L)'
;MKSLLSILVVLVLSISVTAQNVPSPETYLGYKVGTRYTRHHKIVEYFNTVAKARPDMVKIESYGQTNEGRELMLAFVSSPENMQRLEAIRLNNLRLAGTTKDRAAPIVENAPAIVWLSYNVHVNEPSS
;
A
#
# COMPACT_ATOMS: atom_id res chain seq x y z
N MET A 1 24.32 -37.80 15.24
CA MET A 1 24.53 -36.33 15.32
C MET A 1 24.26 -35.62 13.99
N LYS A 2 24.76 -36.10 12.84
CA LYS A 2 24.54 -35.47 11.53
C LYS A 2 23.05 -35.46 11.10
N SER A 3 22.29 -36.52 11.38
CA SER A 3 20.85 -36.59 11.05
C SER A 3 19.96 -35.66 11.88
N LEU A 4 20.29 -35.43 13.17
CA LEU A 4 19.57 -34.47 14.01
C LEU A 4 19.79 -33.03 13.55
N LEU A 5 20.99 -32.70 13.07
CA LEU A 5 21.31 -31.37 12.54
C LEU A 5 20.54 -31.12 11.22
N SER A 6 20.40 -32.12 10.37
CA SER A 6 19.61 -32.04 9.13
C SER A 6 18.11 -31.85 9.38
N ILE A 7 17.55 -32.52 10.39
CA ILE A 7 16.14 -32.37 10.77
C ILE A 7 15.86 -30.95 11.31
N LEU A 8 16.78 -30.40 12.11
CA LEU A 8 16.65 -29.05 12.64
C LEU A 8 16.70 -27.98 11.52
N VAL A 9 17.56 -28.18 10.51
CA VAL A 9 17.65 -27.27 9.35
C VAL A 9 16.36 -27.29 8.52
N VAL A 10 15.77 -28.46 8.26
CA VAL A 10 14.48 -28.57 7.53
C VAL A 10 13.34 -27.95 8.33
N LEU A 11 13.33 -28.10 9.66
CA LEU A 11 12.30 -27.52 10.52
C LEU A 11 12.37 -25.99 10.55
N VAL A 12 13.59 -25.41 10.60
CA VAL A 12 13.81 -23.95 10.54
C VAL A 12 13.45 -23.39 9.15
N LEU A 13 13.77 -24.09 8.06
CA LEU A 13 13.38 -23.72 6.70
C LEU A 13 11.85 -23.76 6.48
N SER A 14 11.15 -24.63 7.20
CA SER A 14 9.68 -24.75 7.13
C SER A 14 8.94 -23.60 7.80
N ILE A 15 9.60 -22.88 8.72
CA ILE A 15 9.00 -21.75 9.47
C ILE A 15 9.16 -20.43 8.69
N SER A 16 10.02 -20.37 7.67
CA SER A 16 10.35 -19.11 6.98
C SER A 16 9.51 -18.78 5.74
N VAL A 17 8.45 -19.53 5.43
CA VAL A 17 7.60 -19.28 4.24
C VAL A 17 6.11 -19.28 4.56
N THR A 18 5.70 -18.63 5.66
CA THR A 18 4.37 -18.02 5.66
C THR A 18 4.50 -16.68 4.97
N ALA A 19 4.33 -16.65 3.64
CA ALA A 19 3.98 -15.40 2.98
C ALA A 19 2.82 -14.79 3.78
N GLN A 20 2.97 -13.56 4.27
CA GLN A 20 1.89 -12.89 4.98
C GLN A 20 0.72 -12.74 4.00
N ASN A 21 -0.23 -13.66 4.09
CA ASN A 21 -1.40 -13.65 3.24
C ASN A 21 -2.19 -12.39 3.58
N VAL A 22 -2.29 -11.49 2.60
CA VAL A 22 -3.17 -10.33 2.68
C VAL A 22 -4.60 -10.87 2.77
N PRO A 23 -5.34 -10.62 3.86
CA PRO A 23 -6.72 -11.07 3.94
C PRO A 23 -7.53 -10.35 2.86
N SER A 24 -8.48 -11.04 2.23
CA SER A 24 -9.43 -10.36 1.35
C SER A 24 -10.26 -9.36 2.17
N PRO A 25 -10.81 -8.29 1.55
CA PRO A 25 -11.68 -7.35 2.28
C PRO A 25 -12.84 -8.06 2.97
N GLU A 26 -13.46 -9.04 2.31
CA GLU A 26 -14.60 -9.78 2.88
C GLU A 26 -14.20 -10.65 4.07
N THR A 27 -13.03 -11.29 3.99
CA THR A 27 -12.46 -12.06 5.11
C THR A 27 -12.15 -11.16 6.30
N TYR A 28 -11.56 -9.98 6.05
CA TYR A 28 -11.22 -9.02 7.10
C TYR A 28 -12.47 -8.39 7.73
N LEU A 29 -13.45 -8.00 6.91
CA LEU A 29 -14.65 -7.31 7.33
C LEU A 29 -15.69 -8.25 7.94
N GLY A 30 -15.72 -9.52 7.52
CA GLY A 30 -16.72 -10.52 7.93
C GLY A 30 -18.06 -10.37 7.19
N TYR A 31 -18.08 -9.69 6.04
CA TYR A 31 -19.24 -9.50 5.20
C TYR A 31 -18.82 -9.12 3.78
N LYS A 32 -19.71 -9.38 2.82
CA LYS A 32 -19.52 -9.01 1.41
C LYS A 32 -19.48 -7.49 1.23
N VAL A 33 -18.49 -6.99 0.52
CA VAL A 33 -18.36 -5.53 0.23
C VAL A 33 -19.61 -5.04 -0.51
N GLY A 34 -20.08 -3.84 -0.17
CA GLY A 34 -21.27 -3.23 -0.76
C GLY A 34 -22.60 -3.67 -0.15
N THR A 35 -22.61 -4.67 0.75
CA THR A 35 -23.86 -5.09 1.42
C THR A 35 -24.24 -4.23 2.62
N ARG A 36 -23.29 -3.47 3.18
CA ARG A 36 -23.52 -2.50 4.26
C ARG A 36 -22.42 -1.45 4.28
N TYR A 37 -22.70 -0.36 4.99
CA TYR A 37 -21.75 0.72 5.22
C TYR A 37 -20.55 0.22 6.05
N THR A 38 -19.34 0.38 5.51
CA THR A 38 -18.09 0.10 6.23
C THR A 38 -17.64 1.35 6.98
N ARG A 39 -17.45 1.23 8.29
CA ARG A 39 -16.99 2.36 9.11
C ARG A 39 -15.57 2.77 8.69
N HIS A 40 -15.33 4.08 8.65
CA HIS A 40 -14.04 4.65 8.26
C HIS A 40 -12.83 3.99 8.94
N HIS A 41 -12.87 3.78 10.27
CA HIS A 41 -11.76 3.16 10.99
C HIS A 41 -11.45 1.73 10.51
N LYS A 42 -12.46 0.95 10.06
CA LYS A 42 -12.24 -0.38 9.49
C LYS A 42 -11.56 -0.33 8.12
N ILE A 43 -11.85 0.71 7.32
CA ILE A 43 -11.17 0.94 6.04
C ILE A 43 -9.68 1.25 6.32
N VAL A 44 -9.42 2.19 7.24
CA VAL A 44 -8.07 2.58 7.66
C VAL A 44 -7.29 1.38 8.24
N GLU A 45 -7.88 0.62 9.16
CA GLU A 45 -7.25 -0.58 9.74
C GLU A 45 -6.97 -1.64 8.67
N TYR A 46 -7.83 -1.80 7.66
CA TYR A 46 -7.60 -2.73 6.56
C TYR A 46 -6.38 -2.33 5.73
N PHE A 47 -6.26 -1.06 5.30
CA PHE A 47 -5.08 -0.60 4.55
C PHE A 47 -3.78 -0.75 5.36
N ASN A 48 -3.82 -0.46 6.66
CA ASN A 48 -2.68 -0.70 7.55
C ASN A 48 -2.33 -2.21 7.64
N THR A 49 -3.34 -3.08 7.66
CA THR A 49 -3.14 -4.54 7.65
C THR A 49 -2.49 -5.01 6.35
N VAL A 50 -2.94 -4.48 5.20
CA VAL A 50 -2.34 -4.78 3.89
C VAL A 50 -0.88 -4.30 3.83
N ALA A 51 -0.61 -3.07 4.27
CA ALA A 51 0.74 -2.51 4.30
C ALA A 51 1.69 -3.28 5.21
N LYS A 52 1.21 -3.73 6.37
CA LYS A 52 1.98 -4.60 7.27
C LYS A 52 2.29 -5.95 6.64
N ALA A 53 1.35 -6.50 5.88
CA ALA A 53 1.51 -7.79 5.19
C ALA A 53 2.42 -7.72 3.96
N ARG A 54 2.44 -6.57 3.26
CA ARG A 54 3.21 -6.35 2.03
C ARG A 54 3.97 -5.01 2.05
N PRO A 55 4.93 -4.84 2.98
CA PRO A 55 5.66 -3.58 3.14
C PRO A 55 6.56 -3.25 1.93
N ASP A 56 6.87 -4.25 1.10
CA ASP A 56 7.61 -4.12 -0.15
C ASP A 56 6.77 -3.52 -1.28
N MET A 57 5.44 -3.62 -1.22
CA MET A 57 4.51 -3.19 -2.27
C MET A 57 3.56 -2.07 -1.86
N VAL A 58 3.30 -1.92 -0.56
CA VAL A 58 2.30 -0.99 -0.03
C VAL A 58 2.91 -0.11 1.06
N LYS A 59 2.85 1.21 0.85
CA LYS A 59 3.27 2.21 1.85
C LYS A 59 2.06 3.08 2.22
N ILE A 60 1.83 3.24 3.52
CA ILE A 60 0.87 4.21 4.05
C ILE A 60 1.62 5.50 4.41
N GLU A 61 1.08 6.64 4.02
CA GLU A 61 1.60 7.95 4.38
C GLU A 61 0.49 8.87 4.86
N SER A 62 0.69 9.45 6.03
CA SER A 62 -0.20 10.46 6.59
C SER A 62 0.10 11.82 5.97
N TYR A 63 -0.92 12.53 5.50
CA TYR A 63 -0.76 13.88 4.94
C TYR A 63 -1.44 14.96 5.77
N GLY A 64 -2.18 14.58 6.82
CA GLY A 64 -2.82 15.54 7.70
C GLY A 64 -3.90 14.91 8.58
N GLN A 65 -4.72 15.78 9.15
CA GLN A 65 -5.86 15.41 9.96
C GLN A 65 -7.07 16.27 9.60
N THR A 66 -8.25 15.69 9.75
CA THR A 66 -9.52 16.43 9.72
C THR A 66 -9.67 17.36 10.93
N ASN A 67 -10.64 18.26 10.89
CA ASN A 67 -10.98 19.14 12.01
C ASN A 67 -11.35 18.39 13.30
N GLU A 68 -11.85 17.16 13.18
CA GLU A 68 -12.19 16.29 14.31
C GLU A 68 -11.05 15.30 14.67
N GLY A 69 -9.83 15.54 14.16
CA GLY A 69 -8.64 14.77 14.52
C GLY A 69 -8.50 13.40 13.84
N ARG A 70 -9.38 13.05 12.88
CA ARG A 70 -9.21 11.81 12.09
C ARG A 70 -8.06 11.95 11.11
N GLU A 71 -7.20 10.93 11.05
CA GLU A 71 -6.07 10.85 10.14
C GLU A 71 -6.51 10.86 8.66
N LEU A 72 -5.78 11.61 7.85
CA LEU A 72 -5.90 11.61 6.40
C LEU A 72 -4.66 10.93 5.81
N MET A 73 -4.87 9.86 5.04
CA MET A 73 -3.80 8.98 4.58
C MET A 73 -3.83 8.74 3.07
N LEU A 74 -2.66 8.45 2.52
CA LEU A 74 -2.44 7.89 1.18
C LEU A 74 -1.96 6.45 1.31
N ALA A 75 -2.41 5.59 0.41
CA ALA A 75 -1.86 4.25 0.21
C ALA A 75 -1.18 4.20 -1.16
N PHE A 76 0.16 4.17 -1.16
CA PHE A 76 0.93 3.92 -2.36
C PHE A 76 0.98 2.41 -2.60
N VAL A 77 0.54 1.97 -3.78
CA VAL A 77 0.53 0.55 -4.17
C VAL A 77 1.29 0.41 -5.48
N SER A 78 2.37 -0.38 -5.48
CA SER A 78 3.14 -0.66 -6.69
C SER A 78 3.92 -1.96 -6.60
N SER A 79 4.67 -2.29 -7.65
CA SER A 79 5.63 -3.41 -7.59
C SER A 79 6.80 -3.07 -6.67
N PRO A 80 7.50 -4.08 -6.10
CA PRO A 80 8.66 -3.84 -5.24
C PRO A 80 9.73 -2.98 -5.90
N GLU A 81 9.97 -3.15 -7.20
CA GLU A 81 10.96 -2.40 -7.98
C GLU A 81 10.59 -0.92 -8.07
N ASN A 82 9.30 -0.60 -8.21
CA ASN A 82 8.83 0.78 -8.22
C ASN A 82 8.87 1.39 -6.82
N MET A 83 8.51 0.62 -5.79
CA MET A 83 8.52 1.09 -4.39
C MET A 83 9.92 1.48 -3.93
N GLN A 84 10.96 0.73 -4.35
CA GLN A 84 12.36 1.07 -4.06
C GLN A 84 12.80 2.43 -4.64
N ARG A 85 12.14 2.91 -5.70
CA ARG A 85 12.45 4.17 -6.39
C ARG A 85 11.28 5.16 -6.39
N LEU A 86 10.37 5.04 -5.42
CA LEU A 86 9.12 5.82 -5.36
C LEU A 86 9.36 7.33 -5.46
N GLU A 87 10.38 7.84 -4.76
CA GLU A 87 10.72 9.26 -4.80
C GLU A 87 11.26 9.71 -6.16
N ALA A 88 12.07 8.88 -6.83
CA ALA A 88 12.54 9.17 -8.18
C ALA A 88 11.38 9.20 -9.18
N ILE A 89 10.40 8.29 -9.04
CA ILE A 89 9.16 8.31 -9.83
C ILE A 89 8.39 9.61 -9.59
N ARG A 90 8.21 10.00 -8.32
CA ARG A 90 7.52 11.25 -7.94
C ARG A 90 8.19 12.48 -8.56
N LEU A 91 9.51 12.60 -8.45
CA LEU A 91 10.27 13.72 -9.03
C LEU A 91 10.20 13.72 -10.56
N ASN A 92 10.28 12.55 -11.19
CA ASN A 92 10.13 12.44 -12.64
C ASN A 92 8.73 12.88 -13.11
N ASN A 93 7.68 12.52 -12.36
CA ASN A 93 6.33 13.00 -12.65
C ASN A 93 6.20 14.52 -12.54
N LEU A 94 6.85 15.14 -11.54
CA LEU A 94 6.88 16.61 -11.44
C LEU A 94 7.62 17.27 -12.60
N ARG A 95 8.70 16.64 -13.10
CA ARG A 95 9.40 17.06 -14.33
C ARG A 95 8.52 16.96 -15.56
N LEU A 96 7.83 15.83 -15.73
CA LEU A 96 6.87 15.63 -16.82
C LEU A 96 5.73 16.66 -16.78
N ALA A 97 5.28 17.03 -15.59
CA ALA A 97 4.28 18.07 -15.39
C ALA A 97 4.81 19.51 -15.51
N GLY A 98 6.13 19.71 -15.65
CA GLY A 98 6.74 21.04 -15.72
C GLY A 98 6.66 21.85 -14.42
N THR A 99 6.48 21.18 -13.27
CA THR A 99 6.26 21.84 -11.96
C THR A 99 7.48 21.83 -11.05
N THR A 100 8.54 21.13 -11.45
CA THR A 100 9.82 21.09 -10.74
C THR A 100 10.61 22.40 -10.88
N LYS A 101 11.45 22.68 -9.89
CA LYS A 101 12.48 23.74 -9.95
C LYS A 101 13.83 23.20 -10.44
N ASP A 102 14.05 21.88 -10.38
CA ASP A 102 15.24 21.28 -10.95
C ASP A 102 15.17 21.35 -12.48
N ARG A 103 16.20 21.89 -13.14
CA ARG A 103 16.24 22.04 -14.60
C ARG A 103 16.55 20.72 -15.32
N ALA A 104 16.31 19.60 -14.66
CA ALA A 104 16.59 18.27 -15.19
C ALA A 104 15.49 17.89 -16.20
N ALA A 105 15.89 17.30 -17.33
CA ALA A 105 14.94 16.80 -18.31
C ALA A 105 14.14 15.62 -17.72
N PRO A 106 12.83 15.49 -18.04
CA PRO A 106 12.06 14.32 -17.66
C PRO A 106 12.52 13.06 -18.42
N ILE A 107 12.41 11.91 -17.76
CA ILE A 107 12.56 10.59 -18.37
C ILE A 107 11.17 10.15 -18.84
N VAL A 108 10.99 9.99 -20.15
CA VAL A 108 9.71 9.54 -20.74
C VAL A 108 9.70 8.02 -20.91
N GLU A 109 10.81 7.45 -21.35
CA GLU A 109 10.92 6.02 -21.58
C GLU A 109 10.77 5.24 -20.27
N ASN A 110 9.92 4.22 -20.27
CA ASN A 110 9.63 3.37 -19.12
C ASN A 110 9.16 4.11 -17.84
N ALA A 111 8.70 5.36 -17.97
CA ALA A 111 8.03 6.05 -16.87
C ALA A 111 6.70 5.32 -16.55
N PRO A 112 6.47 4.90 -15.29
CA PRO A 112 5.24 4.22 -14.94
C PRO A 112 4.07 5.21 -15.02
N ALA A 113 2.91 4.72 -15.46
CA ALA A 113 1.67 5.48 -15.32
C ALA A 113 1.34 5.64 -13.82
N ILE A 114 0.93 6.85 -13.42
CA ILE A 114 0.47 7.15 -12.07
C ILE A 114 -1.04 7.30 -12.13
N VAL A 115 -1.76 6.49 -11.35
CA VAL A 115 -3.20 6.54 -11.23
C VAL A 115 -3.53 7.08 -9.83
N TRP A 116 -4.29 8.18 -9.79
CA TRP A 116 -4.75 8.78 -8.54
C TRP A 116 -6.23 8.44 -8.31
N LEU A 117 -6.50 7.73 -7.22
CA LEU A 117 -7.85 7.33 -6.83
C LEU A 117 -8.18 7.99 -5.49
N SER A 118 -9.20 8.84 -5.49
CA SER A 118 -9.67 9.56 -4.30
C SER A 118 -11.15 9.29 -4.12
N TYR A 119 -11.54 8.95 -2.90
CA TYR A 119 -12.86 8.46 -2.56
C TYR A 119 -13.43 9.19 -1.36
N ASN A 120 -14.76 9.11 -1.17
CA ASN A 120 -15.45 9.58 0.03
C ASN A 120 -15.20 11.07 0.36
N VAL A 121 -15.03 11.93 -0.67
CA VAL A 121 -14.93 13.39 -0.51
C VAL A 121 -16.24 13.94 0.06
N HIS A 122 -17.36 13.45 -0.45
CA HIS A 122 -18.67 13.64 0.16
C HIS A 122 -19.03 12.41 0.99
N VAL A 123 -19.32 12.62 2.27
CA VAL A 123 -19.59 11.53 3.23
C VAL A 123 -20.87 10.74 2.88
N ASN A 124 -21.80 11.35 2.14
CA ASN A 124 -23.03 10.72 1.66
C ASN A 124 -22.85 9.93 0.36
N GLU A 125 -21.61 9.75 -0.14
CA GLU A 125 -21.28 8.93 -1.32
C GLU A 125 -20.43 7.69 -0.96
N PRO A 126 -20.87 6.82 -0.02
CA PRO A 126 -20.03 5.77 0.56
C PRO A 126 -19.79 4.54 -0.32
N SER A 127 -20.38 4.52 -1.52
CA SER A 127 -20.13 3.49 -2.52
C SER A 127 -18.89 3.77 -3.37
N SER A 128 -18.26 4.95 -3.20
CA SER A 128 -17.04 5.34 -3.90
C SER A 128 -15.82 4.56 -3.41
#